data_AF-A0A8J7EWA9-F1
#
_entry.id   AF-A0A8J7EWA9-F1
#
_cell.length_a   1.000
_cell.length_b   1.000
_cell.length_c   1.000
_cell.angle_alpha   90.00
_cell.angle_beta   90.00
_cell.angle_gamma   90.00
#
_symmetry.space_group_name_H-M   'P 1'
#
loop_
_entity.id
_entity.type
_entity.pdbx_description
1 polymer ?
#
loop_
_entity_poly.entity_id
_entity_poly.type
_entity_poly.pdbx_seq_one_letter_code
_entity_poly.pdbx_strand_id
1 'polypeptide(L)'
;MQTSSGFPRELLDQSKEQRLFYFESFTIAHPKLRETTARAVQFIGNQQAKASCITIVGPTGVGKTTLLQKVEQVLIEQALPNLKKTPGRIPVIRVEAIAPESGSFNWKDYFLRCLLALEEPLIDYKIDYKTRGVRRDSSGELIIEPKTSSPIVRQALENALIYRQPIAVLIDEAQHMQKMASGRRLQDNMDCIKSMANLTRVPHVLIGTYELLAFHNLSGQLSRRNQSIHFSRYRAEYPEDVTAFKTILNTFQRHLPLKEEPDLVSHWKNFYARSLGCVGILKDWLTRALADALEDNSSTLTLQHIEQRAMSIAQCNRILQEIEEGERSLRETQQDYEQLLNSLGLGDKIPAPLPNPLPSADAVNATTKSSNKRRSRKPGTPNPVRRKVK
;
A
#
# COMPACT_ATOMS: atom_id res chain seq x y z
N MET A 1 2.68 12.00 -24.54
CA MET A 1 2.75 13.40 -24.09
C MET A 1 4.20 13.72 -23.81
N GLN A 2 4.75 14.74 -24.45
CA GLN A 2 6.15 15.14 -24.33
C GLN A 2 6.47 15.41 -22.86
N THR A 3 7.36 14.60 -22.28
CA THR A 3 7.88 14.82 -20.93
C THR A 3 8.80 16.04 -21.00
N SER A 4 8.31 17.21 -20.57
CA SER A 4 9.21 18.30 -20.21
C SER A 4 10.22 17.76 -19.20
N SER A 5 11.51 18.00 -19.41
CA SER A 5 12.58 17.42 -18.61
C SER A 5 12.68 17.98 -17.19
N GLY A 6 11.69 18.76 -16.73
CA GLY A 6 11.67 19.47 -15.46
C GLY A 6 10.36 20.24 -15.27
N PHE A 7 10.34 21.15 -14.30
CA PHE A 7 9.17 21.97 -13.98
C PHE A 7 8.83 23.02 -15.07
N PRO A 8 7.55 23.43 -15.21
CA PRO A 8 7.15 24.51 -16.12
C PRO A 8 7.89 25.82 -15.79
N ARG A 9 8.59 26.42 -16.76
CA ARG A 9 9.46 27.58 -16.51
C ARG A 9 8.68 28.83 -16.09
N GLU A 10 7.42 28.90 -16.49
CA GLU A 10 6.47 29.95 -16.11
C GLU A 10 6.27 30.01 -14.58
N LEU A 11 6.55 28.92 -13.85
CA LEU A 11 6.50 28.91 -12.39
C LEU A 11 7.54 29.85 -11.75
N LEU A 12 8.63 30.20 -12.44
CA LEU A 12 9.62 31.12 -11.88
C LEU A 12 9.08 32.54 -11.68
N ASP A 13 8.07 32.91 -12.49
CA ASP A 13 7.40 34.21 -12.44
C ASP A 13 6.18 34.20 -11.50
N GLN A 14 5.82 33.02 -10.98
CA GLN A 14 4.71 32.84 -10.03
C GLN A 14 5.15 33.14 -8.60
N SER A 15 4.15 33.25 -7.72
CA SER A 15 4.37 33.43 -6.27
C SER A 15 5.16 32.28 -5.65
N LYS A 16 5.80 32.55 -4.50
CA LYS A 16 6.57 31.53 -3.75
C LYS A 16 5.66 30.37 -3.34
N GLU A 17 4.44 30.68 -2.97
CA GLU A 17 3.40 29.75 -2.54
C GLU A 17 3.03 28.79 -3.69
N GLN A 18 2.84 29.30 -4.91
CA GLN A 18 2.54 28.46 -6.07
C GLN A 18 3.70 27.56 -6.47
N ARG A 19 4.95 28.05 -6.36
CA ARG A 19 6.15 27.25 -6.60
C ARG A 19 6.28 26.11 -5.59
N LEU A 20 6.08 26.41 -4.30
CA LEU A 20 6.11 25.41 -3.25
C LEU A 20 4.98 24.38 -3.44
N PHE A 21 3.76 24.84 -3.68
CA PHE A 21 2.60 23.98 -3.93
C PHE A 21 2.80 23.04 -5.14
N TYR A 22 3.44 23.52 -6.21
CA TYR A 22 3.81 22.67 -7.34
C TYR A 22 4.73 21.52 -6.90
N PHE A 23 5.77 21.80 -6.12
CA PHE A 23 6.70 20.76 -5.68
C PHE A 23 6.06 19.80 -4.66
N GLU A 24 5.21 20.31 -3.76
CA GLU A 24 4.41 19.50 -2.83
C GLU A 24 3.48 18.52 -3.55
N SER A 25 2.79 18.99 -4.60
CA SER A 25 1.89 18.16 -5.40
C SER A 25 2.63 17.22 -6.37
N PHE A 26 3.87 17.56 -6.74
CA PHE A 26 4.67 16.74 -7.64
C PHE A 26 4.97 15.35 -7.08
N THR A 27 4.78 14.33 -7.89
CA THR A 27 4.99 12.92 -7.50
C THR A 27 5.83 12.21 -8.55
N ILE A 28 6.84 11.46 -8.11
CA ILE A 28 7.74 10.71 -9.00
C ILE A 28 7.28 9.25 -9.13
N ALA A 29 7.11 8.79 -10.37
CA ALA A 29 6.94 7.39 -10.68
C ALA A 29 8.30 6.66 -10.68
N HIS A 30 8.67 6.04 -9.56
CA HIS A 30 9.91 5.28 -9.43
C HIS A 30 9.68 3.75 -9.50
N PRO A 31 10.73 2.94 -9.77
CA PRO A 31 10.59 1.49 -10.00
C PRO A 31 9.77 0.76 -8.92
N LYS A 32 10.13 0.93 -7.64
CA LYS A 32 9.41 0.27 -6.53
C LYS A 32 7.94 0.69 -6.42
N LEU A 33 7.61 1.97 -6.61
CA LEU A 33 6.22 2.44 -6.60
C LEU A 33 5.42 1.80 -7.73
N ARG A 34 5.97 1.78 -8.96
CA ARG A 34 5.32 1.20 -10.13
C ARG A 34 5.08 -0.31 -9.95
N GLU A 35 6.09 -1.03 -9.47
CA GLU A 35 6.01 -2.46 -9.22
C GLU A 35 4.97 -2.78 -8.14
N THR A 36 5.03 -2.09 -6.99
CA THR A 36 4.08 -2.30 -5.90
C THR A 36 2.65 -1.92 -6.31
N THR A 37 2.44 -0.83 -7.06
CA THR A 37 1.12 -0.47 -7.61
C THR A 37 0.60 -1.58 -8.52
N ALA A 38 1.42 -2.07 -9.45
CA ALA A 38 1.02 -3.12 -10.39
C ALA A 38 0.63 -4.41 -9.65
N ARG A 39 1.41 -4.82 -8.64
CA ARG A 39 1.09 -5.97 -7.79
C ARG A 39 -0.20 -5.79 -7.00
N ALA A 40 -0.42 -4.62 -6.41
CA ALA A 40 -1.64 -4.30 -5.68
C ALA A 40 -2.88 -4.39 -6.59
N VAL A 41 -2.83 -3.75 -7.76
CA VAL A 41 -3.91 -3.80 -8.76
C VAL A 41 -4.15 -5.23 -9.25
N GLN A 42 -3.09 -6.01 -9.48
CA GLN A 42 -3.21 -7.42 -9.87
C GLN A 42 -3.93 -8.26 -8.81
N PHE A 43 -3.59 -8.09 -7.52
CA PHE A 43 -4.28 -8.82 -6.45
C PHE A 43 -5.73 -8.37 -6.29
N ILE A 44 -6.02 -7.07 -6.38
CA ILE A 44 -7.39 -6.54 -6.33
C ILE A 44 -8.24 -7.10 -7.48
N GLY A 45 -7.67 -7.16 -8.69
CA GLY A 45 -8.37 -7.63 -9.89
C GLY A 45 -8.60 -9.15 -9.95
N ASN A 46 -7.95 -9.93 -9.09
CA ASN A 46 -8.13 -11.38 -9.08
C ASN A 46 -9.55 -11.73 -8.59
N GLN A 47 -10.32 -12.47 -9.38
CA GLN A 47 -11.70 -12.83 -9.02
C GLN A 47 -11.81 -13.65 -7.74
N GLN A 48 -10.77 -14.43 -7.39
CA GLN A 48 -10.69 -15.16 -6.13
C GLN A 48 -10.41 -14.24 -4.93
N ALA A 49 -9.89 -13.03 -5.18
CA ALA A 49 -9.58 -12.03 -4.18
C ALA A 49 -10.79 -11.18 -3.77
N LYS A 50 -11.97 -11.34 -4.39
CA LYS A 50 -13.18 -10.56 -4.04
C LYS A 50 -13.64 -10.70 -2.58
N ALA A 51 -13.20 -11.73 -1.86
CA ALA A 51 -13.46 -11.90 -0.43
C ALA A 51 -12.15 -11.90 0.39
N SER A 52 -11.11 -11.24 -0.10
CA SER A 52 -9.78 -11.21 0.51
C SER A 52 -9.45 -9.88 1.16
N CYS A 53 -8.52 -9.93 2.11
CA CYS A 53 -7.80 -8.76 2.56
C CYS A 53 -6.45 -8.74 1.83
N ILE A 54 -6.00 -7.54 1.46
CA ILE A 54 -4.67 -7.31 0.89
C ILE A 54 -3.97 -6.38 1.85
N THR A 55 -2.80 -6.75 2.34
CA THR A 55 -2.00 -5.94 3.26
C THR A 55 -0.78 -5.42 2.54
N ILE A 56 -0.57 -4.11 2.56
CA ILE A 56 0.60 -3.44 2.02
C ILE A 56 1.38 -2.83 3.20
N VAL A 57 2.60 -3.31 3.41
CA VAL A 57 3.46 -2.87 4.51
C VAL A 57 4.71 -2.21 3.98
N GLY A 58 5.16 -1.18 4.65
CA GLY A 58 6.42 -0.53 4.33
C GLY A 58 6.80 0.49 5.38
N PRO A 59 8.06 0.96 5.35
CA PRO A 59 8.53 1.86 6.37
C PRO A 59 7.87 3.22 6.30
N THR A 60 7.96 3.98 7.39
CA THR A 60 7.45 5.36 7.45
C THR A 60 8.15 6.21 6.39
N GLY A 61 7.38 7.00 5.66
CA GLY A 61 7.92 7.87 4.61
C GLY A 61 8.45 7.16 3.37
N VAL A 62 8.09 5.89 3.09
CA VAL A 62 8.43 5.26 1.79
C VAL A 62 7.55 5.75 0.63
N GLY A 63 6.38 6.34 0.92
CA GLY A 63 5.40 6.81 -0.07
C GLY A 63 4.10 6.00 -0.11
N LYS A 64 3.66 5.43 1.02
CA LYS A 64 2.47 4.57 1.11
C LYS A 64 1.17 5.26 0.66
N THR A 65 0.90 6.46 1.16
CA THR A 65 -0.27 7.25 0.73
C THR A 65 -0.25 7.54 -0.77
N THR A 66 0.93 7.86 -1.33
CA THR A 66 1.12 8.03 -2.78
C THR A 66 0.87 6.75 -3.56
N LEU A 67 1.28 5.60 -3.03
CA LEU A 67 0.97 4.29 -3.60
C LEU A 67 -0.54 4.06 -3.67
N LEU A 68 -1.29 4.34 -2.59
CA LEU A 68 -2.75 4.21 -2.59
C LEU A 68 -3.41 5.17 -3.59
N GLN A 69 -2.98 6.43 -3.66
CA GLN A 69 -3.46 7.38 -4.66
C GLN A 69 -3.28 6.83 -6.08
N LYS A 70 -2.14 6.21 -6.36
CA LYS A 70 -1.88 5.63 -7.69
C LYS A 70 -2.71 4.38 -7.96
N VAL A 71 -2.90 3.52 -6.96
CA VAL A 71 -3.81 2.35 -7.06
C VAL A 71 -5.23 2.83 -7.33
N GLU A 72 -5.74 3.78 -6.56
CA GLU A 72 -7.06 4.39 -6.73
C GLU A 72 -7.23 4.93 -8.16
N GLN A 73 -6.28 5.73 -8.63
CA GLN A 73 -6.32 6.28 -10.00
C GLN A 73 -6.45 5.16 -11.05
N VAL A 74 -5.61 4.12 -10.97
CA VAL A 74 -5.63 3.01 -11.92
C VAL A 74 -6.96 2.25 -11.88
N LEU A 75 -7.51 2.00 -10.69
CA LEU A 75 -8.78 1.30 -10.54
C LEU A 75 -9.96 2.14 -11.07
N ILE A 76 -9.96 3.46 -10.83
CA ILE A 76 -10.96 4.38 -11.39
C ILE A 76 -10.88 4.37 -12.92
N GLU A 77 -9.67 4.50 -13.49
CA GLU A 77 -9.45 4.45 -14.95
C GLU A 77 -9.98 3.15 -15.56
N GLN A 78 -9.75 2.00 -14.90
CA GLN A 78 -10.31 0.70 -15.31
C GLN A 78 -11.84 0.62 -15.18
N ALA A 79 -12.42 1.36 -14.24
CA ALA A 79 -13.86 1.38 -14.01
C ALA A 79 -14.64 2.29 -14.97
N LEU A 80 -13.99 3.31 -15.57
CA LEU A 80 -14.63 4.32 -16.42
C LEU A 80 -15.60 3.74 -17.48
N PRO A 81 -15.27 2.66 -18.22
CA PRO A 81 -16.19 2.08 -19.20
C PRO A 81 -17.49 1.54 -18.59
N ASN A 82 -17.42 1.04 -17.35
CA ASN A 82 -18.57 0.49 -16.62
C ASN A 82 -19.39 1.59 -15.94
N LEU A 83 -18.76 2.67 -15.48
CA LEU A 83 -19.45 3.80 -14.84
C LEU A 83 -20.42 4.49 -15.80
N LYS A 84 -20.09 4.56 -17.10
CA LYS A 84 -21.00 5.07 -18.14
C LYS A 84 -22.28 4.22 -18.27
N LYS A 85 -22.23 2.93 -17.94
CA LYS A 85 -23.39 2.01 -18.01
C LYS A 85 -24.19 1.97 -16.72
N THR A 86 -23.57 2.31 -15.59
CA THR A 86 -24.22 2.25 -14.27
C THR A 86 -23.76 3.45 -13.44
N PRO A 87 -24.42 4.62 -13.59
CA PRO A 87 -23.98 5.88 -12.97
C PRO A 87 -23.95 5.87 -11.44
N GLY A 88 -24.72 4.98 -10.80
CA GLY A 88 -24.79 4.87 -9.33
C GLY A 88 -23.59 4.17 -8.68
N ARG A 89 -22.67 3.58 -9.46
CA ARG A 89 -21.50 2.87 -8.93
C ARG A 89 -20.43 3.84 -8.45
N ILE A 90 -19.79 3.49 -7.35
CA ILE A 90 -18.59 4.18 -6.85
C ILE A 90 -17.44 3.18 -6.95
N PRO A 91 -16.44 3.42 -7.80
CA PRO A 91 -15.48 2.38 -8.19
C PRO A 91 -14.46 2.06 -7.10
N VAL A 92 -14.12 3.03 -6.24
CA VAL A 92 -13.12 2.89 -5.19
C VAL A 92 -13.56 3.73 -4.02
N ILE A 93 -13.31 3.24 -2.81
CA ILE A 93 -13.43 4.02 -1.58
C ILE A 93 -12.04 4.12 -1.00
N ARG A 94 -11.60 5.33 -0.63
CA ARG A 94 -10.40 5.52 0.17
C ARG A 94 -10.75 6.20 1.48
N VAL A 95 -10.33 5.59 2.58
CA VAL A 95 -10.51 6.12 3.94
C VAL A 95 -9.22 5.98 4.73
N GLU A 96 -8.99 6.88 5.67
CA GLU A 96 -7.92 6.76 6.65
C GLU A 96 -8.48 6.14 7.94
N ALA A 97 -7.77 5.16 8.50
CA ALA A 97 -8.08 4.61 9.81
C ALA A 97 -7.56 5.56 10.89
N ILE A 98 -8.44 6.37 11.47
CA ILE A 98 -8.03 7.37 12.46
C ILE A 98 -7.60 6.72 13.78
N ALA A 99 -6.48 7.21 14.33
CA ALA A 99 -6.02 6.80 15.64
C ALA A 99 -7.04 7.18 16.73
N PRO A 100 -7.39 6.28 17.65
CA PRO A 100 -8.28 6.63 18.75
C PRO A 100 -7.59 7.61 19.72
N GLU A 101 -8.36 8.58 20.24
CA GLU A 101 -7.88 9.53 21.27
C GLU A 101 -7.44 8.79 22.54
N SER A 102 -8.16 7.75 22.93
CA SER A 102 -7.80 6.83 24.00
C SER A 102 -8.50 5.48 23.82
N GLY A 103 -7.87 4.40 24.29
CA GLY A 103 -8.52 3.09 24.36
C GLY A 103 -8.57 2.31 23.05
N SER A 104 -9.75 2.17 22.45
CA SER A 104 -10.03 1.24 21.35
C SER A 104 -10.32 1.94 20.03
N PHE A 105 -9.97 1.28 18.91
CA PHE A 105 -10.35 1.76 17.59
C PHE A 105 -11.88 1.99 17.48
N ASN A 106 -12.28 3.16 16.97
CA ASN A 106 -13.68 3.54 16.87
C ASN A 106 -14.29 3.06 15.55
N TRP A 107 -14.82 1.83 15.57
CA TRP A 107 -15.50 1.23 14.43
C TRP A 107 -16.67 2.06 13.91
N LYS A 108 -17.43 2.74 14.79
CA LYS A 108 -18.57 3.54 14.37
C LYS A 108 -18.11 4.74 13.53
N ASP A 109 -17.08 5.45 13.98
CA ASP A 109 -16.48 6.56 13.22
C ASP A 109 -15.93 6.08 11.87
N TYR A 110 -15.21 4.96 11.87
CA TYR A 110 -14.72 4.34 10.64
C TYR A 110 -15.87 4.03 9.65
N PHE A 111 -16.96 3.41 10.10
CA PHE A 111 -18.09 3.12 9.23
C PHE A 111 -18.76 4.38 8.68
N LEU A 112 -18.89 5.44 9.50
CA LEU A 112 -19.43 6.72 9.05
C LEU A 112 -18.54 7.36 7.97
N ARG A 113 -17.21 7.33 8.13
CA ARG A 113 -16.27 7.83 7.12
C ARG A 113 -16.38 7.06 5.80
N CYS A 114 -16.54 5.74 5.87
CA CYS A 114 -16.78 4.93 4.66
C CYS A 114 -18.10 5.31 3.98
N LEU A 115 -19.16 5.53 4.74
CA LEU A 115 -20.46 5.96 4.19
C LEU A 115 -20.38 7.34 3.54
N LEU A 116 -19.64 8.28 4.15
CA LEU A 116 -19.38 9.59 3.57
C LEU A 116 -18.59 9.48 2.27
N ALA A 117 -17.55 8.64 2.24
CA ALA A 117 -16.78 8.37 1.02
C ALA A 117 -17.57 7.62 -0.07
N LEU A 118 -18.68 6.96 0.32
CA LEU A 118 -19.65 6.34 -0.59
C LEU A 118 -20.78 7.29 -1.02
N GLU A 119 -20.70 8.58 -0.64
CA GLU A 119 -21.76 9.55 -0.88
C GLU A 119 -23.14 8.99 -0.50
N GLU A 120 -23.21 8.27 0.62
CA GLU A 120 -24.45 7.65 1.07
C GLU A 120 -25.39 8.74 1.58
N PRO A 121 -26.63 8.83 1.08
CA PRO A 121 -27.57 9.83 1.54
C PRO A 121 -28.09 9.53 2.95
N LEU A 122 -28.49 10.59 3.65
CA LEU A 122 -29.24 10.53 4.91
C LEU A 122 -28.55 9.70 6.02
N ILE A 123 -27.22 9.73 6.10
CA ILE A 123 -26.43 8.97 7.09
C ILE A 123 -26.92 9.25 8.52
N ASP A 124 -27.21 10.52 8.84
CA ASP A 124 -27.68 10.96 10.16
C ASP A 124 -29.11 10.52 10.49
N TYR A 125 -29.87 10.08 9.48
CA TYR A 125 -31.26 9.65 9.60
C TYR A 125 -31.42 8.14 9.38
N LYS A 126 -30.33 7.35 9.42
CA LYS A 126 -30.42 5.90 9.27
C LYS A 126 -31.07 5.27 10.50
N ILE A 127 -32.25 4.66 10.30
CA ILE A 127 -33.07 4.03 11.34
C ILE A 127 -32.99 2.51 11.19
N ASP A 128 -32.84 1.80 12.31
CA ASP A 128 -33.02 0.35 12.36
C ASP A 128 -34.38 0.01 12.96
N TYR A 129 -35.23 -0.60 12.13
CA TYR A 129 -36.55 -1.07 12.53
C TYR A 129 -36.51 -2.29 13.47
N LYS A 130 -35.33 -2.88 13.72
CA LYS A 130 -35.13 -4.09 14.52
C LYS A 130 -34.55 -3.86 15.92
N THR A 131 -34.19 -2.62 16.32
CA THR A 131 -33.66 -2.30 17.66
C THR A 131 -34.65 -1.56 18.57
N ARG A 132 -34.46 -1.69 19.90
CA ARG A 132 -35.13 -0.85 20.92
C ARG A 132 -34.83 0.62 20.65
N GLY A 133 -35.87 1.42 20.46
CA GLY A 133 -35.80 2.84 20.08
C GLY A 133 -36.83 3.22 19.03
N VAL A 134 -37.36 2.23 18.29
CA VAL A 134 -38.60 2.34 17.50
C VAL A 134 -39.73 1.78 18.35
N ARG A 135 -40.48 2.66 19.01
CA ARG A 135 -41.62 2.28 19.86
C ARG A 135 -42.84 3.09 19.47
N ARG A 136 -44.02 2.51 19.67
CA ARG A 136 -45.26 3.30 19.65
C ARG A 136 -45.51 3.85 21.04
N ASP A 137 -45.89 5.11 21.15
CA ASP A 137 -46.35 5.65 22.42
C ASP A 137 -47.78 5.19 22.76
N SER A 138 -48.31 5.68 23.88
CA SER A 138 -49.68 5.39 24.32
C SER A 138 -50.77 5.90 23.36
N SER A 139 -50.43 6.80 22.42
CA SER A 139 -51.32 7.28 21.37
C SER A 139 -51.17 6.52 20.05
N GLY A 140 -50.24 5.55 19.99
CA GLY A 140 -49.96 4.76 18.80
C GLY A 140 -48.98 5.44 17.83
N GLU A 141 -48.45 6.61 18.16
CA GLU A 141 -47.51 7.36 17.32
C GLU A 141 -46.11 6.76 17.37
N LEU A 142 -45.43 6.74 16.23
CA LEU A 142 -44.11 6.13 16.10
C LEU A 142 -43.03 7.06 16.68
N ILE A 143 -42.49 6.70 17.83
CA ILE A 143 -41.31 7.36 18.42
C ILE A 143 -40.06 6.63 17.92
N ILE A 144 -39.19 7.39 17.26
CA ILE A 144 -37.88 6.94 16.78
C ILE A 144 -36.82 7.73 17.54
N GLU A 145 -36.06 7.05 18.39
CA GLU A 145 -34.93 7.69 19.08
C GLU A 145 -33.79 7.96 18.08
N PRO A 146 -33.29 9.21 17.97
CA PRO A 146 -32.30 9.63 16.95
C PRO A 146 -30.87 9.22 17.33
N LYS A 147 -30.65 7.97 17.71
CA LYS A 147 -29.31 7.44 17.98
C LYS A 147 -28.97 6.33 16.99
N THR A 148 -28.19 6.67 15.97
CA THR A 148 -27.61 5.68 15.06
C THR A 148 -26.64 4.79 15.85
N SER A 149 -27.06 3.58 16.19
CA SER A 149 -26.20 2.61 16.89
C SER A 149 -25.19 2.01 15.91
N SER A 150 -24.01 1.57 16.40
CA SER A 150 -22.93 1.03 15.57
C SER A 150 -23.37 -0.11 14.61
N PRO A 151 -24.24 -1.06 15.02
CA PRO A 151 -24.78 -2.07 14.11
C PRO A 151 -25.55 -1.51 12.91
N ILE A 152 -26.30 -0.42 13.09
CA ILE A 152 -27.09 0.22 12.01
C ILE A 152 -26.15 0.81 10.96
N VAL A 153 -25.12 1.53 11.41
CA VAL A 153 -24.12 2.13 10.53
C VAL A 153 -23.37 1.04 9.76
N ARG A 154 -23.02 -0.05 10.44
CA ARG A 154 -22.38 -1.21 9.81
C ARG A 154 -23.26 -1.83 8.74
N GLN A 155 -24.52 -2.14 9.04
CA GLN A 155 -25.44 -2.73 8.07
C GLN A 155 -25.67 -1.80 6.86
N ALA A 156 -25.74 -0.50 7.11
CA ALA A 156 -25.84 0.49 6.05
C ALA A 156 -24.60 0.50 5.15
N LEU A 157 -23.40 0.41 5.74
CA LEU A 157 -22.16 0.29 4.98
C LEU A 157 -22.14 -1.00 4.16
N GLU A 158 -22.52 -2.13 4.75
CA GLU A 158 -22.62 -3.41 4.04
C GLU A 158 -23.54 -3.30 2.81
N ASN A 159 -24.74 -2.72 2.98
CA ASN A 159 -25.66 -2.46 1.87
C ASN A 159 -25.06 -1.52 0.83
N ALA A 160 -24.48 -0.40 1.27
CA ALA A 160 -23.88 0.58 0.36
C ALA A 160 -22.76 -0.06 -0.47
N LEU A 161 -21.88 -0.87 0.13
CA LEU A 161 -20.85 -1.63 -0.58
C LEU A 161 -21.46 -2.63 -1.59
N ILE A 162 -22.53 -3.34 -1.21
CA ILE A 162 -23.21 -4.31 -2.09
C ILE A 162 -23.84 -3.63 -3.32
N TYR A 163 -24.50 -2.48 -3.15
CA TYR A 163 -25.22 -1.80 -4.23
C TYR A 163 -24.33 -0.88 -5.07
N ARG A 164 -23.37 -0.19 -4.44
CA ARG A 164 -22.43 0.70 -5.14
C ARG A 164 -21.31 -0.06 -5.85
N GLN A 165 -21.06 -1.32 -5.42
CA GLN A 165 -20.13 -2.26 -6.05
C GLN A 165 -18.73 -1.68 -6.34
N PRO A 166 -18.04 -1.14 -5.33
CA PRO A 166 -16.65 -0.73 -5.49
C PRO A 166 -15.78 -1.93 -5.83
N ILE A 167 -14.73 -1.65 -6.62
CA ILE A 167 -13.69 -2.60 -6.98
C ILE A 167 -12.83 -2.92 -5.75
N ALA A 168 -12.60 -1.93 -4.88
CA ALA A 168 -11.87 -2.09 -3.62
C ALA A 168 -12.22 -1.02 -2.59
N VAL A 169 -12.04 -1.37 -1.32
CA VAL A 169 -11.93 -0.41 -0.19
C VAL A 169 -10.46 -0.26 0.16
N LEU A 170 -9.92 0.96 0.08
CA LEU A 170 -8.55 1.32 0.41
C LEU A 170 -8.52 1.98 1.79
N ILE A 171 -7.72 1.45 2.70
CA ILE A 171 -7.64 1.89 4.09
C ILE A 171 -6.20 2.31 4.38
N ASP A 172 -5.96 3.63 4.50
CA ASP A 172 -4.68 4.21 4.90
C ASP A 172 -4.49 4.18 6.41
N GLU A 173 -3.23 4.20 6.86
CA GLU A 173 -2.83 4.17 8.28
C GLU A 173 -3.50 3.04 9.08
N ALA A 174 -3.71 1.87 8.45
CA ALA A 174 -4.47 0.77 9.02
C ALA A 174 -3.85 0.20 10.31
N GLN A 175 -2.57 0.50 10.62
CA GLN A 175 -1.98 0.13 11.91
C GLN A 175 -2.69 0.76 13.10
N HIS A 176 -3.41 1.88 12.90
CA HIS A 176 -4.24 2.48 13.96
C HIS A 176 -5.39 1.58 14.40
N MET A 177 -5.81 0.63 13.56
CA MET A 177 -6.77 -0.41 13.91
C MET A 177 -6.19 -1.43 14.93
N GLN A 178 -4.88 -1.37 15.20
CA GLN A 178 -4.19 -2.23 16.17
C GLN A 178 -4.04 -1.62 17.56
N LYS A 179 -4.11 -0.29 17.68
CA LYS A 179 -3.80 0.43 18.93
C LYS A 179 -4.82 0.07 20.02
N MET A 180 -4.53 -0.97 20.81
CA MET A 180 -5.38 -1.51 21.88
C MET A 180 -4.57 -2.25 22.95
N ALA A 181 -5.10 -2.32 24.18
CA ALA A 181 -4.44 -2.93 25.34
C ALA A 181 -4.43 -4.48 25.39
N SER A 182 -5.02 -5.22 24.43
CA SER A 182 -4.98 -6.69 24.44
C SER A 182 -5.04 -7.35 23.06
N GLY A 183 -4.30 -8.46 22.89
CA GLY A 183 -4.21 -9.21 21.62
C GLY A 183 -5.51 -9.89 21.17
N ARG A 184 -6.43 -10.21 22.10
CA ARG A 184 -7.75 -10.79 21.75
C ARG A 184 -8.60 -9.82 20.91
N ARG A 185 -8.55 -8.52 21.24
CA ARG A 185 -9.30 -7.48 20.50
C ARG A 185 -8.69 -7.17 19.13
N LEU A 186 -7.38 -7.41 18.96
CA LEU A 186 -6.72 -7.31 17.66
C LEU A 186 -7.28 -8.35 16.66
N GLN A 187 -7.54 -9.57 17.15
CA GLN A 187 -8.17 -10.62 16.35
C GLN A 187 -9.63 -10.25 15.99
N ASP A 188 -10.40 -9.73 16.95
CA ASP A 188 -11.77 -9.26 16.71
C ASP A 188 -11.84 -8.17 15.62
N ASN A 189 -10.90 -7.22 15.65
CA ASN A 189 -10.82 -6.17 14.62
C ASN A 189 -10.59 -6.74 13.23
N MET A 190 -9.71 -7.74 13.10
CA MET A 190 -9.51 -8.40 11.82
C MET A 190 -10.70 -9.22 11.37
N ASP A 191 -11.36 -9.91 12.30
CA ASP A 191 -12.58 -10.66 12.00
C ASP A 191 -13.70 -9.74 11.52
N CYS A 192 -13.77 -8.50 12.01
CA CYS A 192 -14.67 -7.47 11.51
C CYS A 192 -14.40 -7.13 10.03
N ILE A 193 -13.16 -6.80 9.65
CA ILE A 193 -12.80 -6.45 8.25
C ILE A 193 -13.09 -7.64 7.33
N LYS A 194 -12.71 -8.86 7.72
CA LYS A 194 -12.99 -10.06 6.94
C LYS A 194 -14.48 -10.30 6.79
N SER A 195 -15.24 -10.14 7.87
CA SER A 195 -16.68 -10.34 7.84
C SER A 195 -17.29 -9.40 6.81
N MET A 196 -16.88 -8.13 6.79
CA MET A 196 -17.30 -7.18 5.75
C MET A 196 -16.85 -7.59 4.34
N ALA A 197 -15.57 -7.94 4.14
CA ALA A 197 -15.06 -8.37 2.84
C ALA A 197 -15.79 -9.62 2.30
N ASN A 198 -16.09 -10.60 3.17
CA ASN A 198 -16.82 -11.82 2.80
C ASN A 198 -18.29 -11.53 2.46
N LEU A 199 -18.97 -10.72 3.28
CA LEU A 199 -20.39 -10.38 3.10
C LEU A 199 -20.61 -9.53 1.83
N THR A 200 -19.78 -8.51 1.64
CA THR A 200 -19.93 -7.54 0.54
C THR A 200 -19.30 -8.01 -0.76
N ARG A 201 -18.39 -9.01 -0.70
CA ARG A 201 -17.55 -9.46 -1.83
C ARG A 201 -16.72 -8.31 -2.43
N VAL A 202 -16.30 -7.38 -1.58
CA VAL A 202 -15.39 -6.28 -1.92
C VAL A 202 -14.03 -6.51 -1.23
N PRO A 203 -12.91 -6.54 -1.97
CA PRO A 203 -11.59 -6.66 -1.36
C PRO A 203 -11.24 -5.40 -0.55
N HIS A 204 -10.64 -5.61 0.62
CA HIS A 204 -10.16 -4.53 1.48
C HIS A 204 -8.63 -4.49 1.45
N VAL A 205 -8.08 -3.34 1.06
CA VAL A 205 -6.64 -3.08 0.96
C VAL A 205 -6.22 -2.25 2.17
N LEU A 206 -5.48 -2.88 3.08
CA LEU A 206 -4.92 -2.26 4.27
C LEU A 206 -3.49 -1.82 3.96
N ILE A 207 -3.18 -0.54 4.10
CA ILE A 207 -1.81 -0.05 4.01
C ILE A 207 -1.35 0.55 5.33
N GLY A 208 -0.08 0.40 5.66
CA GLY A 208 0.46 0.91 6.92
C GLY A 208 1.91 0.55 7.17
N THR A 209 2.38 0.83 8.39
CA THR A 209 3.73 0.49 8.84
C THR A 209 3.90 -1.01 9.08
N TYR A 210 5.11 -1.43 9.45
CA TYR A 210 5.39 -2.83 9.79
C TYR A 210 4.60 -3.35 11.00
N GLU A 211 3.97 -2.48 11.79
CA GLU A 211 3.03 -2.88 12.84
C GLU A 211 1.90 -3.77 12.27
N LEU A 212 1.45 -3.50 11.03
CA LEU A 212 0.46 -4.33 10.33
C LEU A 212 0.88 -5.79 10.14
N LEU A 213 2.17 -6.13 10.22
CA LEU A 213 2.62 -7.52 10.14
C LEU A 213 2.03 -8.38 11.25
N ALA A 214 1.74 -7.79 12.42
CA ALA A 214 1.06 -8.49 13.49
C ALA A 214 -0.28 -9.09 13.03
N PHE A 215 -0.99 -8.46 12.07
CA PHE A 215 -2.24 -9.01 11.55
C PHE A 215 -2.10 -10.29 10.74
N HIS A 216 -0.93 -10.51 10.12
CA HIS A 216 -0.68 -11.70 9.31
C HIS A 216 -0.60 -12.97 10.18
N ASN A 217 -0.07 -12.84 11.40
CA ASN A 217 0.30 -13.98 12.24
C ASN A 217 -0.79 -14.41 13.25
N LEU A 218 -1.97 -13.77 13.25
CA LEU A 218 -3.00 -13.99 14.29
C LEU A 218 -3.85 -15.25 14.11
N SER A 219 -3.93 -15.86 12.92
CA SER A 219 -4.56 -17.18 12.78
C SER A 219 -4.14 -17.90 11.49
N GLY A 220 -4.06 -19.24 11.51
CA GLY A 220 -3.82 -20.03 10.30
C GLY A 220 -4.97 -19.97 9.27
N GLN A 221 -6.15 -19.49 9.67
CA GLN A 221 -7.29 -19.24 8.76
C GLN A 221 -7.17 -17.89 8.04
N LEU A 222 -6.44 -16.93 8.64
CA LEU A 222 -6.13 -15.60 8.11
C LEU A 222 -5.07 -15.66 7.00
N SER A 223 -3.98 -16.39 7.24
CA SER A 223 -2.81 -16.41 6.36
C SER A 223 -3.10 -16.96 4.95
N ARG A 224 -4.06 -17.88 4.80
CA ARG A 224 -4.41 -18.47 3.49
C ARG A 224 -5.07 -17.50 2.51
N ARG A 225 -5.73 -16.44 3.00
CA ARG A 225 -6.54 -15.51 2.19
C ARG A 225 -6.07 -14.06 2.28
N ASN A 226 -5.02 -13.79 3.05
CA ASN A 226 -4.41 -12.47 3.12
C ASN A 226 -3.18 -12.43 2.20
N GLN A 227 -3.18 -11.52 1.23
CA GLN A 227 -2.01 -11.30 0.38
C GLN A 227 -1.19 -10.15 0.97
N SER A 228 0.09 -10.39 1.27
CA SER A 228 1.00 -9.36 1.77
C SER A 228 1.88 -8.83 0.64
N ILE A 229 1.99 -7.50 0.54
CA ILE A 229 2.89 -6.80 -0.37
C ILE A 229 3.83 -5.94 0.46
N HIS A 230 5.13 -6.18 0.33
CA HIS A 230 6.14 -5.32 0.93
C HIS A 230 6.50 -4.17 -0.01
N PHE A 231 6.24 -2.94 0.42
CA PHE A 231 6.72 -1.73 -0.23
C PHE A 231 8.05 -1.30 0.41
N SER A 232 9.14 -1.81 -0.16
CA SER A 232 10.49 -1.64 0.40
C SER A 232 11.12 -0.28 0.08
N ARG A 233 12.02 0.15 0.97
CA ARG A 233 12.94 1.28 0.75
C ARG A 233 14.04 0.91 -0.25
N TYR A 234 14.72 1.90 -0.84
CA TYR A 234 15.95 1.64 -1.60
C TYR A 234 17.11 1.30 -0.66
N ARG A 235 17.95 0.34 -1.04
CA ARG A 235 19.07 -0.14 -0.24
C ARG A 235 20.40 0.11 -0.96
N ALA A 236 21.36 0.70 -0.25
CA ALA A 236 22.68 1.02 -0.80
C ALA A 236 23.53 -0.22 -1.12
N GLU A 237 23.19 -1.37 -0.56
CA GLU A 237 23.87 -2.64 -0.82
C GLU A 237 23.60 -3.18 -2.24
N TYR A 238 22.49 -2.76 -2.88
CA TYR A 238 22.14 -3.22 -4.22
C TYR A 238 22.44 -2.13 -5.27
N PRO A 239 23.31 -2.40 -6.27
CA PRO A 239 23.66 -1.41 -7.29
C PRO A 239 22.47 -0.86 -8.10
N GLU A 240 21.46 -1.70 -8.34
CA GLU A 240 20.22 -1.32 -9.02
C GLU A 240 19.42 -0.29 -8.22
N ASP A 241 19.29 -0.51 -6.89
CA ASP A 241 18.62 0.43 -6.00
C ASP A 241 19.38 1.76 -5.90
N VAL A 242 20.71 1.74 -5.87
CA VAL A 242 21.54 2.96 -5.90
C VAL A 242 21.30 3.74 -7.19
N THR A 243 21.24 3.06 -8.33
CA THR A 243 21.01 3.68 -9.64
C THR A 243 19.60 4.28 -9.72
N ALA A 244 18.59 3.55 -9.23
CA ALA A 244 17.23 4.05 -9.14
C ALA A 244 17.13 5.26 -8.20
N PHE A 245 17.77 5.22 -7.03
CA PHE A 245 17.77 6.34 -6.08
C PHE A 245 18.42 7.60 -6.64
N LYS A 246 19.56 7.48 -7.35
CA LYS A 246 20.18 8.61 -8.06
C LYS A 246 19.26 9.20 -9.14
N THR A 247 18.52 8.34 -9.85
CA THR A 247 17.55 8.78 -10.86
C THR A 247 16.39 9.56 -10.21
N ILE A 248 15.94 9.13 -9.04
CA ILE A 248 14.92 9.84 -8.24
C ILE A 248 15.44 11.21 -7.81
N LEU A 249 16.67 11.29 -7.28
CA LEU A 249 17.30 12.57 -6.92
C LEU A 249 17.41 13.52 -8.12
N ASN A 250 17.90 13.04 -9.25
CA ASN A 250 17.99 13.82 -10.49
C ASN A 250 16.61 14.31 -10.95
N THR A 251 15.56 13.51 -10.76
CA THR A 251 14.19 13.91 -11.10
C THR A 251 13.69 14.99 -10.15
N PHE A 252 13.88 14.86 -8.82
CA PHE A 252 13.53 15.92 -7.89
C PHE A 252 14.29 17.21 -8.17
N GLN A 253 15.60 17.11 -8.41
CA GLN A 253 16.49 18.20 -8.78
C GLN A 253 15.93 19.03 -9.94
N ARG A 254 15.53 18.36 -11.03
CA ARG A 254 14.95 19.01 -12.22
C ARG A 254 13.56 19.60 -12.02
N HIS A 255 12.85 19.16 -10.97
CA HIS A 255 11.52 19.62 -10.64
C HIS A 255 11.51 20.63 -9.48
N LEU A 256 12.65 20.95 -8.88
CA LEU A 256 12.77 22.06 -7.92
C LEU A 256 12.59 23.37 -8.69
N PRO A 257 11.52 24.14 -8.41
CA PRO A 257 11.21 25.37 -9.13
C PRO A 257 12.12 26.50 -8.64
N LEU A 258 13.41 26.45 -9.00
CA LEU A 258 14.46 27.42 -8.67
C LEU A 258 15.11 27.93 -9.96
N LYS A 259 15.78 29.09 -9.90
CA LYS A 259 16.40 29.72 -11.09
C LYS A 259 17.54 28.83 -11.62
N GLU A 260 18.34 28.32 -10.70
CA GLU A 260 19.49 27.47 -10.95
C GLU A 260 19.26 26.06 -10.38
N GLU A 261 19.61 25.05 -11.16
CA GLU A 261 19.46 23.64 -10.77
C GLU A 261 20.56 23.26 -9.76
N PRO A 262 20.22 22.75 -8.56
CA PRO A 262 21.22 22.32 -7.58
C PRO A 262 21.86 20.99 -8.00
N ASP A 263 23.07 20.69 -7.54
CA ASP A 263 23.68 19.36 -7.75
C ASP A 263 23.37 18.41 -6.58
N LEU A 264 22.24 17.71 -6.65
CA LEU A 264 21.85 16.73 -5.63
C LEU A 264 22.51 15.36 -5.86
N VAL A 265 22.79 15.02 -7.12
CA VAL A 265 23.24 13.68 -7.52
C VAL A 265 24.67 13.41 -7.06
N SER A 266 25.56 14.40 -7.13
CA SER A 266 26.94 14.27 -6.63
C SER A 266 26.98 13.97 -5.12
N HIS A 267 26.01 14.49 -4.37
CA HIS A 267 25.88 14.30 -2.92
C HIS A 267 24.89 13.20 -2.51
N TRP A 268 24.57 12.26 -3.41
CA TRP A 268 23.54 11.23 -3.17
C TRP A 268 23.71 10.45 -1.85
N LYS A 269 24.95 10.23 -1.39
CA LYS A 269 25.22 9.53 -0.12
C LYS A 269 24.66 10.28 1.09
N ASN A 270 24.77 11.61 1.10
CA ASN A 270 24.25 12.46 2.18
C ASN A 270 22.71 12.39 2.19
N PHE A 271 22.11 12.47 0.99
CA PHE A 271 20.67 12.34 0.84
C PHE A 271 20.16 10.95 1.25
N TYR A 272 20.87 9.90 0.85
CA TYR A 272 20.54 8.53 1.22
C TYR A 272 20.64 8.33 2.73
N ALA A 273 21.72 8.78 3.37
CA ALA A 273 21.95 8.61 4.81
C ALA A 273 20.85 9.24 5.67
N ARG A 274 20.33 10.41 5.26
CA ARG A 274 19.28 11.14 6.00
C ARG A 274 17.85 10.79 5.60
N SER A 275 17.65 10.16 4.44
CA SER A 275 16.34 9.65 4.01
C SER A 275 16.15 8.16 4.26
N LEU A 276 17.21 7.45 4.65
CA LEU A 276 17.24 6.00 4.84
C LEU A 276 16.83 5.22 3.58
N GLY A 277 16.92 5.82 2.39
CA GLY A 277 16.42 5.24 1.14
C GLY A 277 14.89 5.29 0.97
N CYS A 278 14.19 6.01 1.85
CA CYS A 278 12.74 6.23 1.78
C CYS A 278 12.43 7.51 0.99
N VAL A 279 11.71 7.38 -0.13
CA VAL A 279 11.48 8.48 -1.08
C VAL A 279 10.59 9.58 -0.51
N GLY A 280 9.60 9.24 0.32
CA GLY A 280 8.76 10.22 1.01
C GLY A 280 9.57 11.06 2.01
N ILE A 281 10.44 10.45 2.83
CA ILE A 281 11.33 11.21 3.74
C ILE A 281 12.20 12.19 2.94
N LEU A 282 12.76 11.72 1.81
CA LEU A 282 13.54 12.57 0.91
C LEU A 282 12.70 13.73 0.35
N LYS A 283 11.48 13.47 -0.14
CA LYS A 283 10.58 14.49 -0.67
C LYS A 283 10.22 15.53 0.38
N ASP A 284 9.82 15.11 1.58
CA ASP A 284 9.41 16.00 2.67
C ASP A 284 10.58 16.87 3.14
N TRP A 285 11.80 16.32 3.11
CA TRP A 285 13.01 17.08 3.40
C TRP A 285 13.30 18.12 2.32
N LEU A 286 13.30 17.74 1.04
CA LEU A 286 13.52 18.66 -0.07
C LEU A 286 12.46 19.76 -0.15
N THR A 287 11.21 19.44 0.18
CA THR A 287 10.09 20.40 0.22
C THR A 287 10.33 21.47 1.27
N ARG A 288 10.73 21.07 2.49
CA ARG A 288 11.06 22.00 3.57
C ARG A 288 12.28 22.85 3.25
N ALA A 289 13.32 22.25 2.66
CA ALA A 289 14.52 22.97 2.25
C ALA A 289 14.23 23.96 1.09
N LEU A 290 13.31 23.61 0.18
CA LEU A 290 12.82 24.50 -0.86
C LEU A 290 12.07 25.69 -0.28
N ALA A 291 11.23 25.48 0.75
CA ALA A 291 10.51 26.57 1.42
C ALA A 291 11.50 27.63 1.96
N ASP A 292 12.55 27.19 2.66
CA ASP A 292 13.61 28.09 3.17
C ASP A 292 14.32 28.82 2.02
N ALA A 293 14.70 28.09 0.96
CA ALA A 293 15.37 28.69 -0.20
C ALA A 293 14.49 29.76 -0.90
N LEU A 294 13.18 29.55 -0.95
CA LEU A 294 12.23 30.51 -1.49
C LEU A 294 12.06 31.71 -0.56
N GLU A 295 11.99 31.52 0.76
CA GLU A 295 11.96 32.61 1.74
C GLU A 295 13.19 33.51 1.61
N ASP A 296 14.38 32.92 1.52
CA ASP A 296 15.66 33.61 1.37
C ASP A 296 15.89 34.19 -0.04
N ASN A 297 14.95 34.01 -0.98
CA ASN A 297 15.05 34.41 -2.39
C ASN A 297 16.30 33.85 -3.09
N SER A 298 16.78 32.68 -2.66
CA SER A 298 17.96 32.03 -3.22
C SER A 298 17.74 31.58 -4.66
N SER A 299 18.78 31.68 -5.50
CA SER A 299 18.73 31.22 -6.90
C SER A 299 18.70 29.70 -7.01
N THR A 300 19.31 29.00 -6.04
CA THR A 300 19.47 27.54 -5.98
C THR A 300 19.30 27.01 -4.56
N LEU A 301 19.22 25.69 -4.42
CA LEU A 301 19.17 25.00 -3.13
C LEU A 301 20.58 24.83 -2.59
N THR A 302 20.95 25.61 -1.58
CA THR A 302 22.28 25.57 -0.97
C THR A 302 22.43 24.41 0.02
N LEU A 303 23.68 24.04 0.32
CA LEU A 303 23.98 23.06 1.37
C LEU A 303 23.45 23.49 2.73
N GLN A 304 23.42 24.79 3.01
CA GLN A 304 22.89 25.32 4.27
C GLN A 304 21.40 24.98 4.46
N HIS A 305 20.54 25.20 3.45
CA HIS A 305 19.12 24.84 3.52
C HIS A 305 18.92 23.33 3.70
N ILE A 306 19.74 22.53 3.01
CA ILE A 306 19.71 21.07 3.08
C ILE A 306 20.06 20.61 4.50
N GLU A 307 21.15 21.11 5.08
CA GLU A 307 21.61 20.73 6.41
C GLU A 307 20.66 21.18 7.52
N GLN A 308 20.11 22.41 7.43
CA GLN A 308 19.17 22.95 8.41
C GLN A 308 17.89 22.12 8.52
N ARG A 309 17.40 21.57 7.40
CA ARG A 309 16.19 20.75 7.36
C ARG A 309 16.45 19.24 7.44
N ALA A 310 17.71 18.83 7.55
CA ALA A 310 18.08 17.43 7.68
C ALA A 310 17.55 16.83 8.98
N MET A 311 17.03 15.60 8.90
CA MET A 311 16.59 14.87 10.08
C MET A 311 17.78 14.60 11.02
N SER A 312 17.57 14.73 12.33
CA SER A 312 18.62 14.47 13.32
C SER A 312 19.10 13.01 13.26
N ILE A 313 20.35 12.76 13.69
CA ILE A 313 20.90 11.39 13.70
C ILE A 313 20.06 10.48 14.61
N ALA A 314 19.61 10.98 15.76
CA ALA A 314 18.77 10.23 16.69
C ALA A 314 17.43 9.79 16.06
N GLN A 315 16.78 10.69 15.31
CA GLN A 315 15.56 10.35 14.57
C GLN A 315 15.84 9.33 13.45
N CYS A 316 16.93 9.50 12.69
CA CYS A 316 17.34 8.56 11.65
C CYS A 316 17.57 7.16 12.22
N ASN A 317 18.29 7.06 13.34
CA ASN A 317 18.57 5.78 14.01
C ASN A 317 17.29 5.11 14.50
N ARG A 318 16.34 5.88 15.06
CA ARG A 318 15.06 5.34 15.51
C ARG A 318 14.25 4.75 14.35
N ILE A 319 14.10 5.50 13.26
CA ILE A 319 13.38 5.01 12.07
C ILE A 319 14.11 3.81 11.46
N LEU A 320 15.44 3.83 11.43
CA LEU A 320 16.25 2.70 10.94
C LEU A 320 16.03 1.44 11.77
N GLN A 321 15.97 1.55 13.10
CA GLN A 321 15.67 0.41 13.97
C GLN A 321 14.29 -0.19 13.65
N GLU A 322 13.25 0.65 13.54
CA GLU A 322 11.89 0.21 13.16
C GLU A 322 11.88 -0.46 11.76
N ILE A 323 12.66 0.09 10.81
CA ILE A 323 12.84 -0.49 9.48
C ILE A 323 13.45 -1.89 9.57
N GLU A 324 14.57 -2.03 10.28
CA GLU A 324 15.32 -3.28 10.37
C GLU A 324 14.54 -4.37 11.10
N GLU A 325 13.83 -4.02 12.16
CA GLU A 325 12.94 -4.94 12.88
C GLU A 325 11.82 -5.43 11.97
N GLY A 326 11.13 -4.52 11.26
CA GLY A 326 10.05 -4.87 10.35
C GLY A 326 10.51 -5.67 9.13
N GLU A 327 11.66 -5.32 8.53
CA GLU A 327 12.28 -6.09 7.46
C GLU A 327 12.70 -7.49 7.92
N ARG A 328 13.16 -7.64 9.17
CA ARG A 328 13.51 -8.93 9.74
C ARG A 328 12.28 -9.81 9.92
N SER A 329 11.16 -9.25 10.40
CA SER A 329 9.89 -9.98 10.55
C SER A 329 9.29 -10.46 9.22
N LEU A 330 9.68 -9.88 8.09
CA LEU A 330 9.26 -10.31 6.75
C LEU A 330 10.14 -11.40 6.14
N ARG A 331 11.35 -11.62 6.67
CA ARG A 331 12.28 -12.62 6.14
C ARG A 331 11.97 -13.96 6.78
N GLU A 332 11.61 -14.95 5.96
CA GLU A 332 11.67 -16.34 6.37
C GLU A 332 13.13 -16.77 6.43
N THR A 333 13.58 -17.20 7.60
CA THR A 333 14.95 -17.70 7.75
C THR A 333 15.02 -19.19 7.41
N GLN A 334 16.21 -19.65 7.06
CA GLN A 334 16.48 -21.08 6.86
C GLN A 334 16.11 -21.89 8.12
N GLN A 335 16.31 -21.30 9.30
CA GLN A 335 15.94 -21.90 10.58
C GLN A 335 14.42 -22.01 10.75
N ASP A 336 13.64 -21.03 10.30
CA ASP A 336 12.17 -21.12 10.32
C ASP A 336 11.67 -22.24 9.40
N TYR A 337 12.30 -22.39 8.23
CA TYR A 337 12.00 -23.47 7.30
C TYR A 337 12.35 -24.85 7.88
N GLU A 338 13.52 -24.98 8.51
CA GLU A 338 13.94 -26.21 9.18
C GLU A 338 13.03 -26.56 10.37
N GLN A 339 12.63 -25.57 11.17
CA GLN A 339 11.63 -25.76 12.24
C GLN A 339 10.27 -26.21 11.70
N LEU A 340 9.82 -25.65 10.57
CA LEU A 340 8.62 -26.10 9.90
C LEU A 340 8.75 -27.56 9.44
N LEU A 341 9.85 -27.92 8.76
CA LEU A 341 10.10 -29.29 8.31
C LEU A 341 10.13 -30.26 9.50
N ASN A 342 10.80 -29.90 10.59
CA ASN A 342 10.83 -30.70 11.81
C ASN A 342 9.43 -30.89 12.41
N SER A 343 8.64 -29.80 12.48
CA SER A 343 7.26 -29.84 12.99
C SER A 343 6.31 -30.68 12.12
N LEU A 344 6.63 -30.82 10.83
CA LEU A 344 5.91 -31.67 9.88
C LEU A 344 6.42 -33.13 9.86
N GLY A 345 7.41 -33.47 10.68
CA GLY A 345 8.02 -34.81 10.70
C GLY A 345 8.90 -35.10 9.48
N LEU A 346 9.43 -34.07 8.82
CA LEU A 346 10.25 -34.14 7.60
C LEU A 346 11.73 -33.80 7.82
N GLY A 347 12.18 -33.69 9.09
CA GLY A 347 13.54 -33.23 9.44
C GLY A 347 14.70 -34.02 8.82
N ASP A 348 14.52 -35.31 8.56
CA ASP A 348 15.56 -36.19 7.99
C ASP A 348 15.65 -36.14 6.45
N LYS A 349 14.76 -35.40 5.80
CA LYS A 349 14.79 -35.17 4.35
C LYS A 349 14.74 -33.67 4.14
N ILE A 350 15.90 -33.06 3.98
CA ILE A 350 16.02 -31.68 3.51
C ILE A 350 16.02 -31.70 1.99
N PRO A 351 14.89 -31.61 1.27
CA PRO A 351 14.96 -31.07 -0.07
C PRO A 351 15.48 -29.63 0.05
N ALA A 352 16.42 -29.25 -0.81
CA ALA A 352 16.87 -27.87 -0.88
C ALA A 352 15.64 -26.94 -0.96
N PRO A 353 15.60 -25.84 -0.18
CA PRO A 353 14.50 -24.88 -0.28
C PRO A 353 14.30 -24.53 -1.74
N LEU A 354 13.05 -24.57 -2.22
CA LEU A 354 12.74 -23.92 -3.48
C LEU A 354 13.14 -22.45 -3.31
N PRO A 355 13.93 -21.85 -4.21
CA PRO A 355 14.34 -20.47 -4.06
C PRO A 355 13.08 -19.61 -3.90
N ASN A 356 13.03 -18.81 -2.82
CA ASN A 356 12.01 -17.78 -2.68
C ASN A 356 11.96 -17.00 -4.00
N PRO A 357 10.78 -16.77 -4.59
CA PRO A 357 10.71 -15.90 -5.74
C PRO A 357 11.16 -14.52 -5.27
N LEU A 358 12.41 -14.18 -5.56
CA LEU A 358 12.87 -12.80 -5.66
C LEU A 358 11.86 -12.05 -6.54
N PRO A 359 11.65 -10.74 -6.33
CA PRO A 359 10.97 -9.91 -7.30
C PRO A 359 11.79 -9.92 -8.58
N SER A 360 11.56 -10.88 -9.49
CA SER A 360 12.27 -10.93 -10.75
C SER A 360 11.65 -9.91 -11.69
N ALA A 361 12.34 -8.78 -11.83
CA ALA A 361 12.49 -8.15 -13.13
C ALA A 361 13.01 -9.23 -14.09
N ASP A 362 12.19 -9.58 -15.10
CA ASP A 362 12.58 -10.06 -16.43
C ASP A 362 11.45 -10.90 -17.02
N ALA A 363 10.52 -10.21 -17.67
CA ALA A 363 9.63 -10.79 -18.66
C ALA A 363 9.77 -10.04 -19.98
N VAL A 364 10.97 -10.00 -20.57
CA VAL A 364 11.13 -9.66 -21.99
C VAL A 364 12.36 -10.38 -22.57
N ASN A 365 12.15 -11.06 -23.70
CA ASN A 365 13.13 -11.65 -24.63
C ASN A 365 13.65 -13.07 -24.37
N ALA A 366 12.81 -14.06 -24.73
CA ALA A 366 13.29 -15.35 -25.22
C ALA A 366 13.12 -15.42 -26.74
N THR A 367 14.02 -14.77 -27.49
CA THR A 367 14.36 -15.17 -28.85
C THR A 367 15.37 -16.31 -28.78
N THR A 368 14.93 -17.49 -29.24
CA THR A 368 15.72 -18.55 -29.89
C THR A 368 17.23 -18.64 -29.57
N LYS A 369 17.63 -19.69 -28.85
CA LYS A 369 18.74 -20.57 -29.25
C LYS A 369 18.78 -21.86 -28.42
N SER A 370 18.86 -22.97 -29.14
CA SER A 370 18.96 -24.34 -28.65
C SER A 370 20.33 -24.65 -28.05
N SER A 371 20.38 -25.39 -26.95
CA SER A 371 21.50 -26.31 -26.70
C SER A 371 21.10 -27.48 -25.81
N ASN A 372 21.35 -28.67 -26.34
CA ASN A 372 21.21 -30.00 -25.75
C ASN A 372 21.71 -30.14 -24.30
N LYS A 373 20.95 -30.85 -23.45
CA LYS A 373 21.53 -31.82 -22.50
C LYS A 373 20.54 -32.93 -22.13
N ARG A 374 21.06 -34.15 -22.18
CA ARG A 374 20.41 -35.47 -22.12
C ARG A 374 19.74 -35.74 -20.77
N ARG A 375 18.51 -36.26 -20.78
CA ARG A 375 17.84 -36.89 -19.62
C ARG A 375 18.18 -38.39 -19.56
N SER A 376 18.52 -38.87 -18.36
CA SER A 376 18.69 -40.29 -18.03
C SER A 376 17.35 -41.02 -18.09
N ARG A 377 17.32 -42.17 -18.76
CA ARG A 377 16.16 -43.08 -18.85
C ARG A 377 16.27 -44.17 -17.78
N LYS A 378 15.14 -44.47 -17.12
CA LYS A 378 14.97 -45.67 -16.28
C LYS A 378 14.90 -46.94 -17.17
N PRO A 379 15.50 -48.07 -16.76
CA PRO A 379 15.51 -49.31 -17.54
C PRO A 379 14.18 -50.09 -17.41
N GLY A 380 13.73 -50.75 -18.49
CA GLY A 380 12.72 -51.82 -18.40
C GLY A 380 11.46 -51.76 -19.27
N THR A 381 11.41 -51.02 -20.40
CA THR A 381 10.31 -51.19 -21.37
C THR A 381 10.84 -51.26 -22.82
N PRO A 382 10.44 -52.27 -23.64
CA PRO A 382 10.87 -52.36 -25.03
C PRO A 382 10.10 -51.37 -25.93
N ASN A 383 10.77 -50.83 -26.96
CA ASN A 383 10.20 -49.86 -27.89
C ASN A 383 9.08 -50.46 -28.78
N PRO A 384 7.96 -49.76 -29.01
CA PRO A 384 6.97 -50.15 -30.01
C PRO A 384 7.47 -49.83 -31.44
N VAL A 385 7.53 -50.86 -32.29
CA VAL A 385 7.87 -50.75 -33.73
C VAL A 385 6.60 -50.42 -34.53
N ARG A 386 6.62 -49.33 -35.31
CA ARG A 386 5.54 -48.95 -36.24
C ARG A 386 5.59 -49.83 -37.49
N ARG A 387 4.53 -50.60 -37.77
CA ARG A 387 4.29 -51.20 -39.09
C ARG A 387 3.79 -50.12 -40.07
N LYS A 388 4.34 -50.09 -41.29
CA LYS A 388 3.80 -49.34 -42.42
C LYS A 388 2.53 -50.04 -42.92
N VAL A 389 1.48 -49.28 -43.19
CA VAL A 389 0.27 -49.77 -43.86
C VAL A 389 0.22 -49.12 -45.24
N LYS A 390 -0.10 -49.93 -46.25
CA LYS A 390 -0.42 -49.54 -47.63
C LYS A 390 -1.79 -48.88 -47.69
#